data_AF-A0A8C7BSZ8-F1
#
_entry.id   AF-A0A8C7BSZ8-F1
#
_cell.length_a   1.000
_cell.length_b   1.000
_cell.length_c   1.000
_cell.angle_alpha   90.00
_cell.angle_beta   90.00
_cell.angle_gamma   90.00
#
_symmetry.space_group_name_H-M   'P 1'
#
loop_
_entity.id
_entity.type
_entity.pdbx_description
1 polymer ?
#
loop_
_entity_poly.entity_id
_entity_poly.type
_entity_poly.pdbx_seq_one_letter_code
_entity_poly.pdbx_strand_id
1 'polypeptide(L)'
;MADIDNLPRVVKRRVNALKNLQVKCAQIEVKFYEEVHDLERKYAVLYQPLFDKRFEIINAIYEPTEEECEWKPDEEDEISEELKEKAKIEDEKKDEEKEDPKGIPEFWLTVFKNVDLLSDMVQEHDEPILKHLKDIKVKFSDAGQPMSFILEFHFEPNEYFTNKVLTKTYRMRSEPDDSDPFSFDGPEIMGCTGCQIDWKKGKNVTLKTIKKKQKHKGRGTVRTVTKTVSNDSFFNFFAPPEVPESGDLDDDAEAILAADFEIGHFLRERIIPRSVLYFTGEAIEDDDDDYDEDGEEADEEGEEEGDEENDPDYDSKKDQNPAECKQQ
;
A
#
# COMPACT_ATOMS: atom_id res chain seq x y z
N MET A 1 2.82 32.58 11.32
CA MET A 1 1.38 32.46 11.61
C MET A 1 0.84 33.79 12.12
N ALA A 2 -0.31 34.27 11.65
CA ALA A 2 -0.91 35.49 12.20
C ALA A 2 -1.33 35.25 13.65
N ASP A 3 -0.95 36.14 14.57
CA ASP A 3 -1.35 36.05 15.98
C ASP A 3 -2.83 36.41 16.12
N ILE A 4 -3.68 35.38 16.01
CA ILE A 4 -5.14 35.49 16.07
C ILE A 4 -5.58 36.10 17.41
N ASP A 5 -4.85 35.85 18.50
CA ASP A 5 -5.22 36.28 19.83
C ASP A 5 -5.10 37.79 20.03
N ASN A 6 -4.19 38.43 19.30
CA ASN A 6 -4.00 39.88 19.33
C ASN A 6 -4.89 40.66 18.34
N LEU A 7 -5.73 39.99 17.55
CA LEU A 7 -6.63 40.67 16.61
C LEU A 7 -7.74 41.47 17.31
N PRO A 8 -8.11 42.66 16.79
CA PRO A 8 -9.25 43.41 17.30
C PRO A 8 -10.54 42.58 17.27
N ARG A 9 -11.42 42.77 18.26
CA ARG A 9 -12.71 42.04 18.37
C ARG A 9 -13.53 42.05 17.08
N VAL A 10 -13.51 43.16 16.35
CA VAL A 10 -14.22 43.28 15.06
C VAL A 10 -13.64 42.34 14.01
N VAL A 11 -12.31 42.20 13.97
CA VAL A 11 -11.62 41.28 13.07
C VAL A 11 -11.89 39.83 13.48
N LYS A 12 -11.78 39.47 14.77
CA LYS A 12 -12.14 38.12 15.27
C LYS A 12 -13.57 37.71 14.88
N ARG A 13 -14.54 38.64 14.97
CA ARG A 13 -15.92 38.40 14.52
C ARG A 13 -16.03 38.10 13.03
N ARG A 14 -15.24 38.79 12.20
CA ARG A 14 -15.19 38.53 10.74
C ARG A 14 -14.58 37.15 10.47
N VAL A 15 -13.47 36.81 11.12
CA VAL A 15 -12.84 35.48 11.02
C VAL A 15 -13.82 34.37 11.42
N ASN A 16 -14.56 34.52 12.53
CA ASN A 16 -15.57 33.54 12.91
C ASN A 16 -16.71 33.41 11.89
N ALA A 17 -17.11 34.53 11.25
CA ALA A 17 -18.08 34.48 10.18
C ALA A 17 -17.53 33.73 8.94
N LEU A 18 -16.25 33.90 8.62
CA LEU A 18 -15.58 33.14 7.56
C LEU A 18 -15.50 31.64 7.90
N LYS A 19 -15.17 31.27 9.13
CA LYS A 19 -15.21 29.87 9.59
C LYS A 19 -16.59 29.23 9.39
N ASN A 20 -17.67 29.97 9.69
CA ASN A 20 -19.04 29.47 9.41
C ASN A 20 -19.33 29.29 7.92
N LEU A 21 -18.70 30.07 7.04
CA LEU A 21 -18.80 29.86 5.59
C LEU A 21 -18.00 28.62 5.18
N GLN A 22 -16.81 28.41 5.76
CA GLN A 22 -15.99 27.22 5.49
C GLN A 22 -16.74 25.92 5.81
N VAL A 23 -17.46 25.85 6.94
CA VAL A 23 -18.30 24.67 7.25
C VAL A 23 -19.38 24.42 6.18
N LYS A 24 -19.92 25.48 5.57
CA LYS A 24 -20.89 25.33 4.47
C LYS A 24 -20.21 24.88 3.17
N CYS A 25 -18.96 25.27 2.93
CA CYS A 25 -18.17 24.74 1.82
C CYS A 25 -17.97 23.23 2.00
N ALA A 26 -17.53 22.78 3.18
CA ALA A 26 -17.37 21.37 3.50
C ALA A 26 -18.68 20.58 3.26
N GLN A 27 -19.84 21.11 3.68
CA GLN A 27 -21.14 20.48 3.41
C GLN A 27 -21.50 20.36 1.91
N ILE A 28 -20.98 21.25 1.06
CA ILE A 28 -21.13 21.15 -0.40
C ILE A 28 -20.16 20.10 -0.96
N GLU A 29 -18.92 20.09 -0.47
CA GLU A 29 -17.90 19.10 -0.84
C GLU A 29 -18.34 17.66 -0.52
N VAL A 30 -19.00 17.44 0.62
CA VAL A 30 -19.62 16.14 0.96
C VAL A 30 -20.52 15.65 -0.18
N LYS A 31 -21.44 16.51 -0.66
CA LYS A 31 -22.35 16.16 -1.75
C LYS A 31 -21.63 15.92 -3.06
N PHE A 32 -20.59 16.71 -3.33
CA PHE A 32 -19.74 16.51 -4.49
C PHE A 32 -19.11 15.10 -4.46
N TYR A 33 -18.56 14.68 -3.32
CA TYR A 33 -17.96 13.36 -3.20
C TYR A 33 -18.97 12.21 -3.18
N GLU A 34 -20.18 12.42 -2.65
CA GLU A 34 -21.29 11.48 -2.82
C GLU A 34 -21.62 11.28 -4.32
N GLU A 35 -21.73 12.36 -5.09
CA GLU A 35 -21.98 12.31 -6.53
C GLU A 35 -20.81 11.68 -7.31
N VAL A 36 -19.55 11.95 -6.91
CA VAL A 36 -18.37 11.29 -7.47
C VAL A 36 -18.43 9.78 -7.21
N HIS A 37 -18.76 9.35 -6.00
CA HIS A 37 -18.86 7.93 -5.69
C HIS A 37 -19.99 7.24 -6.48
N ASP A 38 -21.11 7.92 -6.68
CA ASP A 38 -22.19 7.44 -7.55
C ASP A 38 -21.71 7.29 -9.02
N LEU A 39 -20.87 8.23 -9.47
CA LEU A 39 -20.23 8.18 -10.77
C LEU A 39 -19.25 7.01 -10.89
N GLU A 40 -18.39 6.79 -9.88
CA GLU A 40 -17.48 5.65 -9.81
C GLU A 40 -18.25 4.33 -9.96
N ARG A 41 -19.35 4.17 -9.22
CA ARG A 41 -20.19 2.96 -9.32
C ARG A 41 -20.77 2.78 -10.73
N LYS A 42 -21.22 3.87 -11.35
CA LYS A 42 -21.73 3.84 -12.73
C LYS A 42 -20.66 3.37 -13.71
N TYR A 43 -19.44 3.89 -13.62
CA TYR A 43 -18.36 3.52 -14.54
C TYR A 43 -17.74 2.15 -14.22
N ALA A 44 -17.75 1.71 -12.96
CA ALA A 44 -17.35 0.36 -12.58
C ALA A 44 -18.16 -0.72 -13.34
N VAL A 45 -19.47 -0.48 -13.55
CA VAL A 45 -20.32 -1.37 -14.36
C VAL A 45 -19.88 -1.41 -15.83
N LEU A 46 -19.36 -0.30 -16.37
CA LEU A 46 -18.85 -0.24 -17.75
C LEU A 46 -17.48 -0.90 -17.90
N TYR A 47 -16.63 -0.83 -16.87
CA TYR A 47 -15.34 -1.52 -16.86
C TYR A 47 -15.47 -3.02 -16.62
N GLN A 48 -16.50 -3.48 -15.92
CA GLN A 48 -16.64 -4.88 -15.51
C GLN A 48 -16.54 -5.88 -16.69
N PRO A 49 -17.21 -5.68 -17.86
CA PRO A 49 -17.05 -6.57 -19.00
C PRO A 49 -15.62 -6.63 -19.55
N LEU A 50 -14.88 -5.51 -19.49
CA LEU A 50 -13.48 -5.44 -19.93
C LEU A 50 -12.58 -6.22 -18.97
N PHE A 51 -12.80 -6.08 -17.65
CA PHE A 51 -12.05 -6.83 -16.64
C PHE A 51 -12.40 -8.31 -16.65
N ASP A 52 -13.66 -8.68 -16.91
CA ASP A 52 -14.05 -10.08 -17.10
C ASP A 52 -13.40 -10.68 -18.34
N LYS A 53 -13.33 -9.93 -19.45
CA LYS A 53 -12.60 -10.36 -20.67
C LYS A 53 -11.10 -10.51 -20.42
N ARG A 54 -10.48 -9.57 -19.70
CA ARG A 54 -9.08 -9.68 -19.25
C ARG A 54 -8.86 -10.94 -18.44
N PHE A 55 -9.75 -11.24 -17.49
CA PHE A 55 -9.71 -12.47 -16.71
C PHE A 55 -9.78 -13.72 -17.60
N GLU A 56 -10.66 -13.73 -18.59
CA GLU A 56 -10.78 -14.85 -19.53
C GLU A 56 -9.49 -15.08 -20.32
N ILE A 57 -8.84 -14.01 -20.77
CA ILE A 57 -7.56 -14.06 -21.53
C ILE A 57 -6.42 -14.53 -20.63
N ILE A 58 -6.23 -13.90 -19.46
CA ILE A 58 -5.17 -14.26 -18.50
C ILE A 58 -5.22 -15.76 -18.16
N ASN A 59 -6.42 -16.34 -18.10
CA ASN A 59 -6.63 -17.71 -17.67
C ASN A 59 -6.86 -18.72 -18.81
N ALA A 60 -6.66 -18.32 -20.07
CA ALA A 60 -6.94 -19.13 -21.27
C ALA A 60 -8.34 -19.77 -21.27
N ILE A 61 -9.33 -19.03 -20.78
CA ILE A 61 -10.75 -19.33 -20.99
C ILE A 61 -11.18 -18.84 -22.38
N TYR A 62 -10.56 -17.74 -22.84
CA TYR A 62 -10.72 -17.16 -24.15
C TYR A 62 -9.36 -16.92 -24.80
N GLU A 63 -9.22 -17.32 -26.06
CA GLU A 63 -8.04 -17.04 -26.88
C GLU A 63 -8.32 -15.81 -27.76
N PRO A 64 -7.52 -14.73 -27.69
CA PRO A 64 -7.68 -13.55 -28.54
C PRO A 64 -7.61 -13.86 -30.03
N THR A 65 -8.40 -13.14 -30.81
CA THR A 65 -8.31 -13.16 -32.28
C THR A 65 -7.16 -12.29 -32.76
N GLU A 66 -6.66 -12.53 -33.99
CA GLU A 66 -5.62 -11.69 -34.61
C GLU A 66 -6.01 -10.19 -34.60
N GLU A 67 -7.30 -9.89 -34.83
CA GLU A 67 -7.81 -8.51 -34.80
C GLU A 67 -7.76 -7.88 -33.39
N GLU A 68 -7.95 -8.67 -32.32
CA GLU A 68 -7.88 -8.19 -30.93
C GLU A 68 -6.44 -7.99 -30.45
N CYS A 69 -5.46 -8.68 -31.05
CA CYS A 69 -4.04 -8.51 -30.76
C CYS A 69 -3.42 -7.29 -31.46
N GLU A 70 -4.09 -6.76 -32.49
CA GLU A 70 -3.64 -5.57 -33.20
C GLU A 70 -4.20 -4.31 -32.54
N TRP A 71 -3.33 -3.47 -31.96
CA TRP A 71 -3.75 -2.15 -31.53
C TRP A 71 -4.04 -1.25 -32.75
N LYS A 72 -5.31 -0.87 -32.90
CA LYS A 72 -5.80 0.06 -33.92
C LYS A 72 -6.25 1.33 -33.22
N PRO A 73 -5.42 2.38 -33.18
CA PRO A 73 -5.85 3.66 -32.62
C PRO A 73 -7.00 4.22 -33.48
N ASP A 74 -7.94 4.93 -32.87
CA ASP A 74 -9.01 5.57 -33.63
C ASP A 74 -8.40 6.60 -34.59
N GLU A 75 -8.97 6.75 -35.79
CA GLU A 75 -8.41 7.62 -36.85
C GLU A 75 -8.32 9.11 -36.43
N GLU A 76 -9.01 9.51 -35.36
CA GLU A 76 -9.00 10.86 -34.79
C GLU A 76 -7.95 11.05 -33.68
N ASP A 77 -7.31 9.98 -33.19
CA ASP A 77 -6.33 10.07 -32.10
C ASP A 77 -4.91 10.38 -32.64
N GLU A 78 -4.40 11.57 -32.32
CA GLU A 78 -3.01 11.99 -32.61
C GLU A 78 -2.05 11.30 -31.61
N ILE A 79 -1.84 9.99 -31.78
CA ILE A 79 -0.98 9.20 -30.89
C ILE A 79 0.46 9.21 -31.39
N SER A 80 1.41 9.48 -30.47
CA SER A 80 2.85 9.47 -30.76
C SER A 80 3.31 8.08 -31.26
N GLU A 81 4.32 8.07 -32.13
CA GLU A 81 4.93 6.82 -32.60
C GLU A 81 5.57 6.03 -31.45
N GLU A 82 6.01 6.71 -30.39
CA GLU A 82 6.56 6.09 -29.18
C GLU A 82 5.53 5.23 -28.44
N LEU A 83 4.28 5.69 -28.31
CA LEU A 83 3.19 4.89 -27.73
C LEU A 83 2.81 3.70 -28.62
N LYS A 84 2.96 3.81 -29.95
CA LYS A 84 2.77 2.69 -30.89
C LYS A 84 3.87 1.65 -30.85
N GLU A 85 5.09 2.05 -30.48
CA GLU A 85 6.18 1.10 -30.24
C GLU A 85 6.03 0.42 -28.87
N LYS A 86 5.73 1.16 -27.79
CA LYS A 86 5.53 0.57 -26.45
C LYS A 86 4.39 -0.46 -26.43
N ALA A 87 3.28 -0.19 -27.12
CA ALA A 87 2.14 -1.12 -27.20
C ALA A 87 2.42 -2.44 -27.96
N LYS A 88 3.55 -2.57 -28.67
CA LYS A 88 3.91 -3.79 -29.40
C LYS A 88 4.88 -4.64 -28.59
N ILE A 89 4.48 -5.88 -28.31
CA ILE A 89 5.39 -6.90 -27.80
C ILE A 89 6.12 -7.52 -28.99
N GLU A 90 7.46 -7.51 -28.99
CA GLU A 90 8.26 -8.09 -30.09
C GLU A 90 8.06 -9.62 -30.17
N ASP A 91 7.67 -10.12 -31.36
CA ASP A 91 7.68 -11.54 -31.69
C ASP A 91 9.13 -12.04 -31.85
N GLU A 92 9.82 -12.33 -30.74
CA GLU A 92 11.01 -13.18 -30.81
C GLU A 92 10.57 -14.58 -31.27
N LYS A 93 10.75 -14.87 -32.56
CA LYS A 93 10.66 -16.24 -33.09
C LYS A 93 11.68 -17.14 -32.40
N LYS A 94 11.28 -17.74 -31.28
CA LYS A 94 11.89 -18.94 -30.72
C LYS A 94 10.86 -20.06 -30.73
N ASP A 95 10.82 -20.75 -31.85
CA ASP A 95 10.41 -22.15 -31.92
C ASP A 95 11.34 -22.97 -31.01
N GLU A 96 10.90 -23.24 -29.79
CA GLU A 96 11.31 -24.44 -29.06
C GLU A 96 10.06 -24.99 -28.37
N GLU A 97 9.80 -26.29 -28.58
CA GLU A 97 8.71 -27.08 -27.99
C GLU A 97 8.59 -26.83 -26.48
N LYS A 98 7.84 -25.81 -26.09
CA LYS A 98 7.32 -25.62 -24.75
C LYS A 98 5.85 -25.98 -24.81
N GLU A 99 5.38 -26.73 -23.81
CA GLU A 99 3.95 -26.95 -23.61
C GLU A 99 3.23 -25.63 -23.79
N ASP A 100 2.21 -25.62 -24.64
CA ASP A 100 1.31 -24.50 -24.87
C ASP A 100 0.88 -23.92 -23.51
N PRO A 101 1.46 -22.78 -23.08
CA PRO A 101 1.26 -22.31 -21.72
C PRO A 101 -0.20 -21.91 -21.56
N LYS A 102 -0.88 -22.44 -20.55
CA LYS A 102 -2.28 -22.11 -20.29
C LYS A 102 -2.38 -20.68 -19.76
N GLY A 103 -2.79 -19.77 -20.63
CA GLY A 103 -3.03 -18.37 -20.29
C GLY A 103 -1.73 -17.60 -20.14
N ILE A 104 -1.73 -16.58 -19.28
CA ILE A 104 -0.54 -15.79 -18.94
C ILE A 104 -0.06 -16.24 -17.55
N PRO A 105 0.97 -17.10 -17.46
CA PRO A 105 1.43 -17.63 -16.18
C PRO A 105 1.88 -16.52 -15.25
N GLU A 106 1.55 -16.66 -13.96
CA GLU A 106 2.05 -15.78 -12.89
C GLU A 106 1.68 -14.30 -13.07
N PHE A 107 0.70 -13.95 -13.92
CA PHE A 107 0.34 -12.56 -14.26
C PHE A 107 0.29 -11.62 -13.04
N TRP A 108 -0.53 -11.93 -12.04
CA TRP A 108 -0.65 -11.09 -10.84
C TRP A 108 0.58 -11.15 -9.93
N LEU A 109 1.30 -12.28 -9.90
CA LEU A 109 2.57 -12.34 -9.15
C LEU A 109 3.63 -11.44 -9.79
N THR A 110 3.72 -11.42 -11.12
CA THR A 110 4.60 -10.51 -11.86
C THR A 110 4.23 -9.06 -11.60
N VAL A 111 2.94 -8.71 -11.67
CA VAL A 111 2.46 -7.36 -11.29
C VAL A 111 2.90 -6.98 -9.88
N PHE A 112 2.79 -7.89 -8.91
CA PHE A 112 3.20 -7.62 -7.52
C PHE A 112 4.71 -7.41 -7.39
N LYS A 113 5.53 -8.17 -8.14
CA LYS A 113 6.98 -8.05 -8.11
C LYS A 113 7.52 -6.80 -8.81
N ASN A 114 6.78 -6.33 -9.81
CA ASN A 114 7.12 -5.16 -10.60
C ASN A 114 6.82 -3.83 -9.89
N VAL A 115 6.03 -3.87 -8.82
CA VAL A 115 5.56 -2.69 -8.09
C VAL A 115 6.22 -2.67 -6.72
N ASP A 116 7.10 -1.70 -6.46
CA ASP A 116 7.91 -1.65 -5.24
C ASP A 116 7.07 -1.77 -3.96
N LEU A 117 6.01 -0.96 -3.86
CA LEU A 117 5.09 -0.98 -2.71
C LEU A 117 4.48 -2.39 -2.43
N LEU A 118 4.20 -3.16 -3.48
CA LEU A 118 3.63 -4.51 -3.34
C LEU A 118 4.71 -5.58 -3.17
N SER A 119 5.85 -5.41 -3.84
CA SER A 119 6.99 -6.32 -3.83
C SER A 119 7.55 -6.46 -2.42
N ASP A 120 7.65 -5.34 -1.69
CA ASP A 120 8.11 -5.31 -0.29
C ASP A 120 7.23 -6.15 0.66
N MET A 121 5.95 -6.33 0.33
CA MET A 121 5.04 -7.17 1.11
C MET A 121 5.22 -8.67 0.84
N VAL A 122 5.72 -9.04 -0.34
CA VAL A 122 5.74 -10.42 -0.82
C VAL A 122 7.01 -11.12 -0.39
N GLN A 123 6.87 -12.16 0.42
CA GLN A 123 8.00 -12.98 0.84
C GLN A 123 8.18 -14.19 -0.07
N GLU A 124 9.39 -14.78 -0.10
CA GLU A 124 9.71 -15.94 -0.98
C GLU A 124 8.73 -17.12 -0.83
N HIS A 125 8.18 -17.31 0.38
CA HIS A 125 7.25 -18.40 0.68
C HIS A 125 5.80 -18.09 0.29
N ASP A 126 5.48 -16.83 -0.03
CA ASP A 126 4.17 -16.39 -0.52
C ASP A 126 4.05 -16.62 -2.02
N GLU A 127 5.15 -16.50 -2.78
CA GLU A 127 5.13 -16.61 -4.24
C GLU A 127 4.44 -17.88 -4.75
N PRO A 128 4.73 -19.09 -4.22
CA PRO A 128 4.06 -20.31 -4.67
C PRO A 128 2.54 -20.29 -4.47
N ILE A 129 2.05 -19.49 -3.51
CA ILE A 129 0.63 -19.31 -3.23
C ILE A 129 0.04 -18.29 -4.20
N LEU A 130 0.74 -17.18 -4.45
CA LEU A 130 0.34 -16.14 -5.39
C LEU A 130 0.32 -16.62 -6.85
N LYS A 131 1.07 -17.66 -7.21
CA LYS A 131 0.93 -18.35 -8.52
C LYS A 131 -0.47 -18.91 -8.77
N HIS A 132 -1.25 -19.14 -7.72
CA HIS A 132 -2.64 -19.57 -7.82
C HIS A 132 -3.66 -18.41 -7.88
N LEU A 133 -3.20 -17.16 -7.81
CA LEU A 133 -4.05 -15.97 -7.93
C LEU A 133 -4.48 -15.79 -9.39
N LYS A 134 -5.79 -15.81 -9.62
CA LYS A 134 -6.42 -15.78 -10.94
C LYS A 134 -6.96 -14.40 -11.30
N ASP A 135 -7.40 -13.66 -10.30
CA ASP A 135 -7.97 -12.32 -10.49
C ASP A 135 -7.91 -11.48 -9.22
N ILE A 136 -7.89 -10.16 -9.40
CA ILE A 136 -8.14 -9.18 -8.35
C ILE A 136 -9.25 -8.25 -8.81
N LYS A 137 -10.34 -8.21 -8.06
CA LYS A 137 -11.52 -7.38 -8.35
C LYS A 137 -11.74 -6.35 -7.27
N VAL A 138 -12.29 -5.20 -7.65
CA VAL A 138 -12.82 -4.20 -6.72
C VAL A 138 -14.35 -4.18 -6.81
N LYS A 139 -15.02 -4.16 -5.65
CA LYS A 139 -16.47 -3.99 -5.54
C LYS A 139 -16.80 -2.82 -4.63
N PHE A 140 -17.58 -1.89 -5.12
CA PHE A 140 -18.08 -0.76 -4.33
C PHE A 140 -19.34 -1.16 -3.56
N SER A 141 -19.59 -0.48 -2.44
CA SER A 141 -20.87 -0.55 -1.73
C SER A 141 -22.05 -0.22 -2.64
N ASP A 142 -23.19 -0.87 -2.41
CA ASP A 142 -24.42 -0.56 -3.11
C ASP A 142 -24.93 0.86 -2.79
N ALA A 143 -25.74 1.42 -3.70
CA ALA A 143 -26.36 2.72 -3.49
C ALA A 143 -27.17 2.76 -2.18
N GLY A 144 -26.91 3.78 -1.35
CA GLY A 144 -27.55 3.96 -0.04
C GLY A 144 -26.93 3.13 1.10
N GLN A 145 -25.87 2.37 0.85
CA GLN A 145 -25.01 1.83 1.92
C GLN A 145 -23.87 2.80 2.23
N PRO A 146 -23.25 2.72 3.44
CA PRO A 146 -22.05 3.48 3.74
C PRO A 146 -20.95 3.24 2.72
N MET A 147 -20.25 4.31 2.33
CA MET A 147 -19.18 4.26 1.33
C MET A 147 -18.13 3.25 1.75
N SER A 148 -17.89 2.26 0.90
CA SER A 148 -16.86 1.25 1.11
C SER A 148 -16.49 0.60 -0.21
N PHE A 149 -15.33 -0.04 -0.22
CA PHE A 149 -14.95 -0.93 -1.31
C PHE A 149 -14.31 -2.21 -0.76
N ILE A 150 -14.45 -3.28 -1.53
CA ILE A 150 -13.93 -4.60 -1.22
C ILE A 150 -12.98 -5.02 -2.34
N LEU A 151 -11.75 -5.33 -1.97
CA LEU A 151 -10.81 -6.03 -2.83
C LEU A 151 -11.04 -7.54 -2.69
N GLU A 152 -11.29 -8.22 -3.80
CA GLU A 152 -11.48 -9.66 -3.89
C GLU A 152 -10.33 -10.31 -4.65
N PHE A 153 -9.59 -11.18 -3.98
CA PHE A 153 -8.47 -11.94 -4.54
C PHE A 153 -8.95 -13.36 -4.83
N HIS A 154 -9.11 -13.69 -6.10
CA HIS A 154 -9.69 -14.95 -6.57
C HIS A 154 -8.59 -15.98 -6.81
N PHE A 155 -8.60 -17.07 -6.06
CA PHE A 155 -7.63 -18.15 -6.16
C PHE A 155 -8.26 -19.40 -6.78
N GLU A 156 -7.48 -20.09 -7.61
CA GLU A 156 -7.83 -21.45 -8.01
C GLU A 156 -7.65 -22.42 -6.83
N PRO A 157 -8.26 -23.63 -6.90
CA PRO A 157 -8.02 -24.67 -5.90
C PRO A 157 -6.53 -24.97 -5.76
N ASN A 158 -5.98 -24.67 -4.58
CA ASN A 158 -4.55 -24.79 -4.30
C ASN A 158 -4.29 -25.67 -3.06
N GLU A 159 -3.03 -25.97 -2.75
CA GLU A 159 -2.67 -26.82 -1.61
C GLU A 159 -2.52 -26.08 -0.27
N TYR A 160 -2.71 -24.77 -0.24
CA TYR A 160 -2.40 -23.92 0.92
C TYR A 160 -3.62 -23.60 1.78
N PHE A 161 -4.74 -23.24 1.18
CA PHE A 161 -6.00 -22.94 1.88
C PHE A 161 -7.21 -23.43 1.08
N THR A 162 -8.40 -23.35 1.68
CA THR A 162 -9.66 -23.77 1.03
C THR A 162 -10.48 -22.62 0.46
N ASN A 163 -10.19 -21.38 0.84
CA ASN A 163 -10.84 -20.20 0.30
C ASN A 163 -10.66 -20.13 -1.21
N LYS A 164 -11.74 -19.77 -1.91
CA LYS A 164 -11.69 -19.42 -3.34
C LYS A 164 -11.46 -17.92 -3.54
N VAL A 165 -11.89 -17.12 -2.57
CA VAL A 165 -11.78 -15.67 -2.59
C VAL A 165 -11.30 -15.22 -1.22
N LEU A 166 -10.22 -14.45 -1.19
CA LEU A 166 -9.82 -13.69 -0.01
C LEU A 166 -10.28 -12.25 -0.18
N THR A 167 -10.84 -11.66 0.86
CA THR A 167 -11.47 -10.33 0.78
C THR A 167 -10.82 -9.36 1.75
N LYS A 168 -10.60 -8.14 1.30
CA LYS A 168 -10.20 -7.01 2.13
C LYS A 168 -11.19 -5.87 1.92
N THR A 169 -11.85 -5.43 2.98
CA THR A 169 -12.87 -4.38 2.94
C THR A 169 -12.33 -3.11 3.55
N TYR A 170 -12.53 -1.98 2.88
CA TYR A 170 -12.20 -0.65 3.36
C TYR A 170 -13.48 0.16 3.53
N ARG A 171 -13.69 0.69 4.74
CA ARG A 171 -14.80 1.57 5.07
C ARG A 171 -14.33 3.00 4.93
N MET A 172 -15.10 3.81 4.21
CA MET A 172 -14.77 5.20 3.96
C MET A 172 -15.77 6.13 4.67
N ARG A 173 -15.29 7.31 5.05
CA ARG A 173 -16.14 8.41 5.52
C ARG A 173 -16.07 9.51 4.48
N SER A 174 -17.24 10.05 4.14
CA SER A 174 -17.38 11.18 3.22
C SER A 174 -18.01 12.40 3.91
N GLU A 175 -18.25 12.33 5.22
CA GLU A 175 -18.81 13.43 6.03
C GLU A 175 -17.71 14.02 6.95
N PRO A 176 -17.72 15.34 7.23
CA PRO A 176 -16.77 15.95 8.16
C PRO A 176 -16.97 15.40 9.57
N ASP A 177 -15.90 15.40 10.37
CA ASP A 177 -16.02 15.07 11.78
C ASP A 177 -16.76 16.18 12.53
N ASP A 178 -17.79 15.84 13.31
CA ASP A 178 -18.53 16.82 14.12
C ASP A 178 -17.63 17.54 15.15
N SER A 179 -16.56 16.87 15.60
CA SER A 179 -15.58 17.40 16.55
C SER A 179 -14.49 18.26 15.89
N ASP A 180 -14.19 18.00 14.61
CA ASP A 180 -13.29 18.81 13.79
C ASP A 180 -13.79 18.96 12.33
N PRO A 181 -14.80 19.81 12.08
CA PRO A 181 -15.41 19.94 10.76
C PRO A 181 -14.51 20.63 9.73
N PHE A 182 -13.33 21.11 10.14
CA PHE A 182 -12.36 21.78 9.26
C PHE A 182 -11.27 20.84 8.76
N SER A 183 -11.20 19.61 9.27
CA SER A 183 -10.22 18.61 8.83
C SER A 183 -10.68 17.81 7.61
N PHE A 184 -11.91 18.04 7.11
CA PHE A 184 -12.43 17.33 5.96
C PHE A 184 -11.72 17.74 4.67
N ASP A 185 -11.04 16.79 4.03
CA ASP A 185 -10.35 16.97 2.73
C ASP A 185 -10.85 15.97 1.66
N GLY A 186 -12.01 15.36 1.91
CA GLY A 186 -12.63 14.40 1.01
C GLY A 186 -12.83 13.01 1.63
N PRO A 187 -13.11 12.00 0.80
CA PRO A 187 -13.37 10.64 1.26
C PRO A 187 -12.09 9.98 1.77
N GLU A 188 -12.10 9.58 3.03
CA GLU A 188 -10.96 8.95 3.68
C GLU A 188 -11.29 7.53 4.13
N ILE A 189 -10.30 6.65 4.09
CA ILE A 189 -10.41 5.30 4.65
C ILE A 189 -10.38 5.42 6.19
N MET A 190 -11.47 5.04 6.84
CA MET A 190 -11.61 5.08 8.30
C MET A 190 -11.21 3.77 8.98
N GLY A 191 -11.05 2.71 8.22
CA GLY A 191 -10.76 1.40 8.76
C GLY A 191 -10.93 0.31 7.73
N CYS A 192 -10.23 -0.78 7.98
CA CYS A 192 -10.27 -1.95 7.12
C CYS A 192 -10.62 -3.21 7.92
N THR A 193 -11.12 -4.22 7.21
CA THR A 193 -11.34 -5.57 7.74
C THR A 193 -10.92 -6.57 6.69
N GLY A 194 -10.04 -7.50 7.07
CA GLY A 194 -9.66 -8.61 6.20
C GLY A 194 -10.62 -9.79 6.29
N CYS A 195 -10.12 -10.99 6.02
CA CYS A 195 -10.90 -12.21 6.10
C CYS A 195 -10.08 -13.36 6.68
N GLN A 196 -10.76 -14.32 7.31
CA GLN A 196 -10.11 -15.52 7.80
C GLN A 196 -9.64 -16.40 6.63
N ILE A 197 -8.33 -16.67 6.59
CA ILE A 197 -7.75 -17.64 5.67
C ILE A 197 -7.84 -19.04 6.31
N ASP A 198 -8.55 -19.95 5.65
CA ASP A 198 -8.73 -21.34 6.06
C ASP A 198 -7.54 -22.19 5.61
N TRP A 199 -6.41 -21.95 6.26
CA TRP A 199 -5.16 -22.65 6.00
C TRP A 199 -5.29 -24.15 6.17
N LYS A 200 -4.81 -24.90 5.17
CA LYS A 200 -4.61 -26.35 5.26
C LYS A 200 -3.47 -26.65 6.24
N LYS A 201 -3.50 -27.88 6.76
CA LYS A 201 -2.59 -28.31 7.84
C LYS A 201 -1.11 -28.10 7.45
N GLY A 202 -0.42 -27.25 8.21
CA GLY A 202 1.02 -27.00 8.03
C GLY A 202 1.38 -26.09 6.86
N LYS A 203 0.37 -25.43 6.25
CA LYS A 203 0.55 -24.53 5.10
C LYS A 203 0.38 -23.06 5.45
N ASN A 204 0.09 -22.73 6.71
CA ASN A 204 -0.01 -21.36 7.17
C ASN A 204 1.38 -20.70 7.18
N VAL A 205 1.61 -19.79 6.22
CA VAL A 205 2.87 -19.07 6.05
C VAL A 205 2.99 -17.82 6.93
N THR A 206 1.87 -17.30 7.45
CA THR A 206 1.84 -16.17 8.41
C THR A 206 2.40 -16.55 9.79
N LEU A 207 2.74 -17.83 10.00
CA LEU A 207 3.23 -18.35 11.28
C LEU A 207 4.48 -19.19 11.09
N LYS A 208 5.50 -18.96 11.92
CA LYS A 208 6.72 -19.78 11.97
C LYS A 208 6.82 -20.55 13.29
N THR A 209 7.30 -21.78 13.19
CA THR A 209 7.43 -22.69 14.33
C THR A 209 8.87 -22.71 14.85
N ILE A 210 9.08 -22.19 16.06
CA ILE A 210 10.39 -22.15 16.73
C ILE A 210 10.48 -23.25 17.78
N LYS A 211 11.47 -24.14 17.67
CA LYS A 211 11.75 -25.21 18.64
C LYS A 211 12.76 -24.72 19.67
N LYS A 212 12.32 -24.47 20.91
CA LYS A 212 13.18 -24.07 22.02
C LYS A 212 13.47 -25.25 22.94
N LYS A 213 14.73 -25.64 23.07
CA LYS A 213 15.17 -26.67 24.03
C LYS A 213 15.17 -26.07 25.44
N GLN A 214 14.33 -26.61 26.32
CA GLN A 214 14.29 -26.26 27.74
C GLN A 214 14.95 -27.37 28.56
N LYS A 215 15.94 -27.01 29.37
CA LYS A 215 16.58 -27.93 30.33
C LYS A 215 15.96 -27.74 31.71
N HIS A 216 15.44 -28.80 32.30
CA HIS A 216 14.86 -28.73 33.64
C HIS A 216 15.97 -28.52 34.68
N LYS A 217 15.89 -27.43 35.44
CA LYS A 217 16.78 -27.18 36.60
C LYS A 217 16.51 -28.27 37.64
N GLY A 218 17.45 -29.20 37.84
CA GLY A 218 17.37 -30.28 38.84
C GLY A 218 17.41 -31.71 38.28
N ARG A 219 16.80 -32.01 37.12
CA ARG A 219 16.71 -33.40 36.58
C ARG A 219 17.60 -33.65 35.36
N GLY A 220 18.24 -32.60 34.81
CA GLY A 220 19.13 -32.71 33.65
C GLY A 220 18.44 -33.01 32.30
N THR A 221 17.17 -33.44 32.31
CA THR A 221 16.38 -33.77 31.13
C THR A 221 16.10 -32.53 30.28
N VAL A 222 16.31 -32.66 28.96
CA VAL A 222 16.04 -31.62 27.96
C VAL A 222 14.70 -31.96 27.28
N ARG A 223 13.74 -31.04 27.35
CA ARG A 223 12.48 -31.11 26.59
C ARG A 223 12.52 -30.08 25.46
N THR A 224 12.06 -30.45 24.27
CA THR A 224 11.87 -29.50 23.17
C THR A 224 10.46 -28.93 23.27
N VAL A 225 10.33 -27.63 23.48
CA VAL A 225 9.05 -26.91 23.46
C VAL A 225 8.93 -26.23 22.10
N THR A 226 7.82 -26.49 21.41
CA THR A 226 7.49 -25.87 20.13
C THR A 226 6.65 -24.62 20.39
N LYS A 227 7.12 -23.45 19.97
CA LYS A 227 6.36 -22.19 20.05
C LYS A 227 6.10 -21.69 18.63
N THR A 228 4.86 -21.35 18.34
CA THR A 228 4.49 -20.66 17.10
C THR A 228 4.57 -19.16 17.33
N VAL A 229 5.14 -18.42 16.39
CA VAL A 229 5.22 -16.95 16.40
C VAL A 229 4.81 -16.40 15.04
N SER A 230 4.43 -15.12 14.98
CA SER A 230 4.14 -14.42 13.73
C SER A 230 5.33 -14.51 12.78
N ASN A 231 5.03 -14.68 11.51
CA ASN A 231 5.96 -14.66 10.39
C ASN A 231 5.52 -13.59 9.41
N ASP A 232 6.49 -12.86 8.89
CA ASP A 232 6.22 -11.88 7.86
C ASP A 232 5.76 -12.59 6.59
N SER A 233 4.74 -12.04 5.93
CA SER A 233 4.02 -12.64 4.81
C SER A 233 3.00 -11.65 4.27
N PHE A 234 2.86 -11.59 2.94
CA PHE A 234 1.82 -10.84 2.26
C PHE A 234 0.42 -11.15 2.82
N PHE A 235 0.18 -12.41 3.21
CA PHE A 235 -1.14 -12.85 3.68
C PHE A 235 -1.55 -12.24 5.04
N ASN A 236 -0.64 -11.55 5.74
CA ASN A 236 -1.00 -10.71 6.89
C ASN A 236 -1.88 -9.52 6.48
N PHE A 237 -1.89 -9.11 5.21
CA PHE A 237 -2.81 -8.11 4.66
C PHE A 237 -4.29 -8.43 4.89
N PHE A 238 -4.64 -9.71 5.02
CA PHE A 238 -6.01 -10.16 5.32
C PHE A 238 -6.31 -10.26 6.82
N ALA A 239 -5.37 -9.88 7.68
CA ALA A 239 -5.51 -9.83 9.14
C ALA A 239 -4.98 -8.49 9.67
N PRO A 240 -5.59 -7.36 9.26
CA PRO A 240 -5.14 -6.03 9.69
C PRO A 240 -5.27 -5.87 11.21
N PRO A 241 -4.51 -4.95 11.83
CA PRO A 241 -4.66 -4.61 13.25
C PRO A 241 -6.11 -4.25 13.61
N GLU A 242 -6.58 -4.70 14.78
CA GLU A 242 -7.89 -4.31 15.29
C GLU A 242 -7.82 -2.88 15.85
N VAL A 243 -8.71 -2.00 15.37
CA VAL A 243 -8.85 -0.64 15.91
C VAL A 243 -9.79 -0.66 17.12
N PRO A 244 -9.32 -0.32 18.33
CA PRO A 244 -10.18 -0.26 19.52
C PRO A 244 -11.27 0.80 19.38
N GLU A 245 -12.40 0.64 20.07
CA GLU A 245 -13.45 1.68 20.12
C GLU A 245 -12.95 3.02 20.69
N SER A 246 -11.89 3.00 21.50
CA SER A 246 -11.29 4.23 22.03
C SER A 246 -10.48 5.00 20.99
N GLY A 247 -10.10 4.37 19.87
CA GLY A 247 -9.23 4.95 18.86
C GLY A 247 -7.75 4.99 19.25
N ASP A 248 -7.39 4.54 20.45
CA ASP A 248 -6.01 4.53 20.92
C ASP A 248 -5.25 3.34 20.30
N LEU A 249 -4.47 3.62 19.27
CA LEU A 249 -3.51 2.70 18.69
C LEU A 249 -2.09 3.04 19.18
N ASP A 250 -1.18 2.06 19.14
CA ASP A 250 0.24 2.37 19.30
C ASP A 250 0.82 2.80 17.95
N ASP A 251 1.94 3.54 17.98
CA ASP A 251 2.59 4.09 16.80
C ASP A 251 2.89 3.01 15.73
N ASP A 252 3.18 1.77 16.15
CA ASP A 252 3.43 0.63 15.27
C ASP A 252 2.14 0.22 14.53
N ALA A 253 1.02 0.09 15.22
CA ALA A 253 -0.27 -0.25 14.61
C ALA A 253 -0.80 0.87 13.71
N GLU A 254 -0.58 2.13 14.06
CA GLU A 254 -0.91 3.29 13.21
C GLU A 254 -0.12 3.25 11.90
N ALA A 255 1.20 3.04 11.96
CA ALA A 255 2.04 2.93 10.77
C ALA A 255 1.63 1.75 9.87
N ILE A 256 1.30 0.60 10.46
CA ILE A 256 0.81 -0.57 9.72
C ILE A 256 -0.52 -0.24 9.00
N LEU A 257 -1.46 0.43 9.66
CA LEU A 257 -2.74 0.77 9.06
C LEU A 257 -2.61 1.86 7.98
N ALA A 258 -1.73 2.84 8.16
CA ALA A 258 -1.46 3.84 7.15
C ALA A 258 -0.96 3.18 5.85
N ALA A 259 0.05 2.32 5.94
CA ALA A 259 0.53 1.54 4.81
C ALA A 259 -0.57 0.64 4.22
N ASP A 260 -1.37 -0.01 5.06
CA ASP A 260 -2.48 -0.86 4.62
C ASP A 260 -3.54 -0.10 3.80
N PHE A 261 -3.82 1.16 4.18
CA PHE A 261 -4.76 2.04 3.49
C PHE A 261 -4.19 2.53 2.17
N GLU A 262 -2.92 2.91 2.15
CA GLU A 262 -2.19 3.27 0.93
C GLU A 262 -2.21 2.13 -0.08
N ILE A 263 -1.85 0.91 0.32
CA ILE A 263 -1.90 -0.29 -0.52
C ILE A 263 -3.33 -0.55 -1.01
N GLY A 264 -4.33 -0.41 -0.14
CA GLY A 264 -5.74 -0.59 -0.50
C GLY A 264 -6.22 0.39 -1.57
N HIS A 265 -5.83 1.65 -1.43
CA HIS A 265 -6.09 2.72 -2.38
C HIS A 265 -5.35 2.46 -3.70
N PHE A 266 -4.06 2.15 -3.64
CA PHE A 266 -3.22 1.90 -4.81
C PHE A 266 -3.72 0.71 -5.64
N LEU A 267 -4.11 -0.38 -4.98
CA LEU A 267 -4.72 -1.54 -5.67
C LEU A 267 -6.00 -1.15 -6.41
N ARG A 268 -6.87 -0.37 -5.76
CA ARG A 268 -8.15 0.07 -6.30
C ARG A 268 -7.98 1.02 -7.50
N GLU A 269 -7.15 2.04 -7.36
CA GLU A 269 -7.07 3.17 -8.30
C GLU A 269 -6.05 2.96 -9.42
N ARG A 270 -4.96 2.23 -9.16
CA ARG A 270 -3.84 2.09 -10.11
C ARG A 270 -3.73 0.66 -10.65
N ILE A 271 -3.50 -0.32 -9.76
CA ILE A 271 -3.17 -1.69 -10.17
C ILE A 271 -4.31 -2.39 -10.89
N ILE A 272 -5.53 -2.42 -10.32
CA ILE A 272 -6.64 -3.16 -10.91
C ILE A 272 -7.03 -2.57 -12.29
N PRO A 273 -7.13 -1.24 -12.49
CA PRO A 273 -7.45 -0.69 -13.80
C PRO A 273 -6.34 -0.87 -14.84
N ARG A 274 -5.06 -0.81 -14.44
CA ARG A 274 -3.90 -0.77 -15.35
C ARG A 274 -3.00 -2.00 -15.25
N SER A 275 -3.52 -3.13 -14.79
CA SER A 275 -2.72 -4.32 -14.42
C SER A 275 -1.80 -4.82 -15.54
N VAL A 276 -2.19 -4.66 -16.81
CA VAL A 276 -1.36 -5.06 -17.95
C VAL A 276 -0.11 -4.19 -18.09
N LEU A 277 -0.21 -2.88 -17.81
CA LEU A 277 0.91 -1.94 -17.89
C LEU A 277 1.91 -2.18 -16.75
N TYR A 278 1.43 -2.57 -15.57
CA TYR A 278 2.31 -3.01 -14.48
C TYR A 278 2.93 -4.38 -14.77
N PHE A 279 2.24 -5.25 -15.51
CA PHE A 279 2.80 -6.54 -15.93
C PHE A 279 3.91 -6.36 -16.98
N THR A 280 3.72 -5.48 -17.97
CA THR A 280 4.71 -5.16 -19.01
C THR A 280 5.82 -4.24 -18.52
N GLY A 281 5.57 -3.50 -17.43
CA GLY A 281 6.51 -2.58 -16.80
C GLY A 281 6.37 -1.12 -17.27
N GLU A 282 5.48 -0.84 -18.22
CA GLU A 282 5.26 0.49 -18.78
C GLU A 282 4.73 1.51 -17.76
N ALA A 283 3.94 1.04 -16.79
CA ALA A 283 3.41 1.92 -15.73
C ALA A 283 4.38 2.15 -14.56
N ILE A 284 5.54 1.47 -14.54
CA ILE A 284 6.55 1.65 -13.49
C ILE A 284 7.37 2.92 -13.77
N GLU A 285 7.74 3.14 -15.04
CA GLU A 285 8.50 4.31 -15.47
C GLU A 285 7.77 5.64 -15.15
N ASP A 286 6.43 5.64 -15.20
CA ASP A 286 5.61 6.82 -14.94
C ASP A 286 5.41 7.12 -13.44
N ASP A 287 5.54 6.13 -12.55
CA ASP A 287 5.34 6.31 -11.10
C ASP A 287 6.63 6.83 -10.40
N ASP A 288 7.82 6.69 -11.01
CA ASP A 288 9.10 7.23 -10.50
C ASP A 288 9.27 8.74 -10.76
N ASP A 289 8.61 9.30 -11.78
CA ASP A 289 8.69 10.73 -12.13
C ASP A 289 7.83 11.63 -11.21
N ASP A 290 6.94 11.06 -10.39
CA ASP A 290 6.10 11.79 -9.41
C ASP A 290 6.79 11.96 -8.03
N TYR A 291 7.99 11.39 -7.82
CA TYR A 291 8.75 11.45 -6.56
C TYR A 291 9.89 12.49 -6.53
N ASP A 292 9.91 13.46 -7.44
CA ASP A 292 10.98 14.50 -7.48
C ASP A 292 10.46 15.95 -7.47
N GLU A 293 9.30 16.20 -6.85
CA GLU A 293 8.84 17.58 -6.59
C GLU A 293 8.28 17.77 -5.17
N ASP A 294 9.00 17.30 -4.15
CA ASP A 294 8.90 17.90 -2.80
C ASP A 294 10.14 17.60 -1.94
N GLY A 295 11.14 18.49 -2.07
CA GLY A 295 12.04 18.82 -0.95
C GLY A 295 13.50 18.47 -1.16
N GLU A 296 14.30 19.46 -1.58
CA GLU A 296 15.43 20.01 -0.80
C GLU A 296 15.82 21.38 -1.42
N GLU A 297 15.15 22.47 -1.03
CA GLU A 297 15.82 23.78 -1.11
C GLU A 297 16.88 23.82 -0.01
N ALA A 298 18.07 23.32 -0.35
CA ALA A 298 19.27 23.55 0.44
C ALA A 298 19.61 25.05 0.40
N ASP A 299 19.17 25.72 1.46
CA ASP A 299 19.49 27.11 1.78
C ASP A 299 21.02 27.27 1.95
N GLU A 300 21.70 27.64 0.86
CA GLU A 300 23.06 28.21 0.90
C GLU A 300 23.00 29.66 1.41
N GLU A 301 22.78 29.85 2.70
CA GLU A 301 23.12 31.12 3.35
C GLU A 301 24.54 31.06 3.92
N GLY A 302 25.45 31.71 3.19
CA GLY A 302 26.80 31.99 3.63
C GLY A 302 26.84 33.04 4.73
N GLU A 303 27.69 32.79 5.73
CA GLU A 303 28.23 33.84 6.60
C GLU A 303 29.76 33.84 6.49
N GLU A 304 30.29 34.91 5.89
CA GLU A 304 31.70 35.28 5.90
C GLU A 304 32.12 35.87 7.26
N GLU A 305 33.28 35.39 7.74
CA GLU A 305 34.39 36.12 8.36
C GLU A 305 34.21 36.77 9.76
N GLY A 306 35.10 36.39 10.68
CA GLY A 306 35.27 37.03 11.98
C GLY A 306 36.42 36.43 12.81
N ASP A 307 37.65 36.67 12.35
CA ASP A 307 38.94 36.52 13.03
C ASP A 307 38.90 36.87 14.53
N GLU A 308 39.50 36.03 15.39
CA GLU A 308 40.39 36.48 16.47
C GLU A 308 41.09 35.29 17.18
N GLU A 309 42.40 35.28 17.01
CA GLU A 309 43.39 34.49 17.74
C GLU A 309 43.19 34.55 19.27
N ASN A 310 43.40 33.43 19.97
CA ASN A 310 44.19 33.38 21.21
C ASN A 310 44.39 31.92 21.68
N ASP A 311 45.58 31.40 21.41
CA ASP A 311 46.21 30.30 22.14
C ASP A 311 47.02 30.91 23.30
N PRO A 312 46.91 30.38 24.53
CA PRO A 312 48.16 29.92 25.14
C PRO A 312 48.00 28.62 25.96
N ASP A 313 48.46 27.53 25.36
CA ASP A 313 49.58 26.70 25.83
C ASP A 313 49.52 26.29 27.32
N TYR A 314 48.71 25.28 27.62
CA TYR A 314 48.71 24.60 28.92
C TYR A 314 49.73 23.45 28.94
N ASP A 315 50.90 23.79 29.47
CA ASP A 315 52.11 22.98 29.61
C ASP A 315 51.89 21.70 30.47
N SER A 316 52.25 20.56 29.90
CA SER A 316 52.25 19.25 30.57
C SER A 316 53.65 18.93 31.11
N LYS A 317 53.85 19.02 32.43
CA LYS A 317 54.64 18.08 33.29
C LYS A 317 54.99 18.67 34.66
N LYS A 318 54.64 17.97 35.75
CA LYS A 318 55.61 17.33 36.68
C LYS A 318 54.94 16.60 37.85
N ASP A 319 55.33 15.32 37.96
CA ASP A 319 55.64 14.53 39.15
C ASP A 319 55.04 14.91 40.52
N GLN A 320 54.35 13.96 41.16
CA GLN A 320 54.92 13.20 42.29
C GLN A 320 53.92 12.15 42.83
N ASN A 321 54.31 10.87 42.75
CA ASN A 321 53.91 9.78 43.66
C ASN A 321 54.42 10.10 45.10
N PRO A 322 54.10 9.35 46.18
CA PRO A 322 53.29 8.12 46.30
C PRO A 322 52.35 8.09 47.54
N ALA A 323 51.48 7.07 47.66
CA ALA A 323 51.33 6.29 48.89
C ALA A 323 50.38 5.08 48.70
N GLU A 324 50.89 3.92 49.12
CA GLU A 324 50.20 2.65 49.30
C GLU A 324 48.98 2.76 50.24
N CYS A 325 47.96 1.90 50.10
CA CYS A 325 47.76 0.76 51.01
C CYS A 325 46.37 0.10 50.84
N LYS A 326 46.41 -1.19 50.48
CA LYS A 326 45.56 -2.34 50.88
C LYS A 326 44.03 -2.18 51.04
N GLN A 327 43.33 -3.13 50.42
CA GLN A 327 42.44 -4.03 51.18
C GLN A 327 42.39 -5.42 50.53
N GLN A 328 42.83 -6.41 51.30
CA GLN A 328 42.13 -7.69 51.42
C GLN A 328 41.01 -7.50 52.44
#